data_AF-A0A8J6ID23-F1
#
_entry.id   AF-A0A8J6ID23-F1
#
_cell.length_a   1.000
_cell.length_b   1.000
_cell.length_c   1.000
_cell.angle_alpha   90.00
_cell.angle_beta   90.00
_cell.angle_gamma   90.00
#
_symmetry.space_group_name_H-M   'P 1'
#
loop_
_entity.id
_entity.type
_entity.pdbx_description
1 polymer ?
#
loop_
_entity_poly.entity_id
_entity_poly.type
_entity_poly.pdbx_seq_one_letter_code
_entity_poly.pdbx_strand_id
1 'polypeptide(L)'
;MGHEFLSPEWITSVKAVRDEYAPQLPDVGVPPLKVNLLITGAPETVAADGVVHAHADTGGATLALDTGSLEDPDLTVTVDYDTAYDLLVTQKPNAAIGAFLSGRIRLAGDIERLAAQTGFDPSSIPGLLANLGVTGSSTLADVDPLAAEIGGRIRALTA
;
A
#
# COMPACT_ATOMS: atom_id res chain seq x y z
N MET A 1 -1.00 11.16 -20.31
CA MET A 1 -0.71 9.86 -20.93
C MET A 1 -0.65 8.90 -19.75
N GLY A 2 -1.61 8.00 -19.62
CA GLY A 2 -1.59 7.02 -18.54
C GLY A 2 -0.39 6.08 -18.69
N HIS A 3 0.26 5.78 -17.57
CA HIS A 3 1.24 4.74 -17.43
C HIS A 3 0.54 3.45 -17.00
N GLU A 4 1.04 2.31 -17.47
CA GLU A 4 0.57 1.01 -17.00
C GLU A 4 0.82 0.90 -15.49
N PHE A 5 -0.17 0.42 -14.74
CA PHE A 5 -0.08 0.30 -13.28
C PHE A 5 1.14 -0.52 -12.86
N LEU A 6 1.87 -0.06 -11.84
CA LEU A 6 3.14 -0.66 -11.37
C LEU A 6 4.26 -0.76 -12.41
N SER A 7 4.11 -0.19 -13.61
CA SER A 7 5.24 -0.04 -14.53
C SER A 7 6.33 0.85 -13.89
N PRO A 8 7.59 0.73 -14.32
CA PRO A 8 8.68 1.58 -13.82
C PRO A 8 8.38 3.08 -13.92
N GLU A 9 7.72 3.51 -15.00
CA GLU A 9 7.31 4.91 -15.20
C GLU A 9 6.20 5.33 -14.24
N TRP A 10 5.21 4.45 -14.00
CA TRP A 10 4.15 4.70 -13.02
C TRP A 10 4.73 4.85 -11.62
N ILE A 11 5.60 3.93 -11.19
CA ILE A 11 6.25 3.95 -9.88
C ILE A 11 7.05 5.25 -9.70
N THR A 12 7.83 5.62 -10.73
CA THR A 12 8.61 6.87 -10.72
C THR A 12 7.70 8.09 -10.58
N SER A 13 6.58 8.12 -11.31
CA SER A 13 5.63 9.23 -11.27
C SER A 13 4.92 9.33 -9.92
N VAL A 14 4.49 8.19 -9.34
CA VAL A 14 3.87 8.14 -8.01
C VAL A 14 4.87 8.56 -6.93
N LYS A 15 6.13 8.14 -7.03
CA LYS A 15 7.19 8.58 -6.11
C LYS A 15 7.43 10.08 -6.18
N ALA A 16 7.44 10.67 -7.38
CA ALA A 16 7.56 12.11 -7.56
C ALA A 16 6.38 12.88 -6.95
N VAL A 17 5.15 12.40 -7.16
CA VAL A 17 3.94 12.95 -6.50
C VAL A 17 4.10 12.86 -4.99
N ARG A 18 4.47 11.71 -4.44
CA ARG A 18 4.63 11.51 -3.00
C ARG A 18 5.70 12.43 -2.40
N ASP A 19 6.87 12.52 -3.02
CA ASP A 19 7.98 13.34 -2.50
C ASP A 19 7.62 14.84 -2.49
N GLU A 20 6.73 15.29 -3.39
CA GLU A 20 6.16 16.65 -3.39
C GLU A 20 5.29 16.92 -2.14
N TYR A 21 4.54 15.92 -1.70
CA TYR A 21 3.61 16.03 -0.56
C TYR A 21 4.17 15.50 0.76
N ALA A 22 5.33 14.82 0.76
CA ALA A 22 6.01 14.30 1.94
C ALA A 22 6.08 15.28 3.14
N PRO A 23 6.38 16.59 2.98
CA PRO A 23 6.40 17.53 4.09
C PRO A 23 5.02 17.95 4.61
N GLN A 24 3.94 17.62 3.89
CA GLN A 24 2.55 17.97 4.22
C GLN A 24 1.78 16.78 4.79
N LEU A 25 2.32 15.56 4.64
CA LEU A 25 1.71 14.36 5.18
C LEU A 25 1.80 14.37 6.71
N PRO A 26 0.68 14.10 7.42
CA PRO A 26 0.71 13.99 8.86
C PRO A 26 1.55 12.78 9.29
N ASP A 27 2.16 12.88 10.47
CA ASP A 27 2.82 11.74 11.08
C ASP A 27 1.79 10.62 11.26
N VAL A 28 2.09 9.45 10.68
CA VAL A 28 1.15 8.34 10.73
C VAL A 28 1.28 7.78 12.13
N GLY A 29 0.28 8.03 12.99
CA GLY A 29 0.23 7.52 14.37
C GLY A 29 0.09 5.99 14.49
N VAL A 30 0.62 5.25 13.53
CA VAL A 30 0.81 3.80 13.57
C VAL A 30 2.19 3.51 14.15
N PRO A 31 2.34 2.38 14.85
CA PRO A 31 3.66 1.95 15.31
C PRO A 31 4.62 1.71 14.13
N PRO A 32 5.95 1.82 14.36
CA PRO A 32 6.96 1.48 13.36
C PRO A 32 6.80 0.02 12.92
N LEU A 33 6.54 -0.19 11.64
CA LEU A 33 6.28 -1.50 11.05
C LEU A 33 6.96 -1.59 9.68
N LYS A 34 7.73 -2.65 9.47
CA LYS A 34 8.32 -3.02 8.19
C LYS A 34 7.44 -4.03 7.49
N VAL A 35 6.87 -3.64 6.35
CA VAL A 35 5.95 -4.48 5.59
C VAL A 35 6.50 -4.75 4.20
N ASN A 36 6.64 -6.01 3.82
CA ASN A 36 6.80 -6.39 2.41
C ASN A 36 5.43 -6.56 1.76
N LEU A 37 5.30 -6.11 0.52
CA LEU A 37 4.13 -6.26 -0.33
C LEU A 37 4.52 -6.99 -1.61
N LEU A 38 3.95 -8.16 -1.83
CA LEU A 38 4.13 -8.98 -3.03
C LEU A 38 2.85 -8.90 -3.85
N ILE A 39 2.92 -8.27 -5.02
CA ILE A 39 1.80 -8.20 -5.95
C ILE A 39 2.01 -9.25 -7.04
N THR A 40 1.18 -10.29 -7.03
CA THR A 40 1.28 -11.46 -7.93
C THR A 40 0.35 -11.34 -9.13
N GLY A 41 0.70 -11.99 -10.23
CA GLY A 41 -0.10 -11.97 -11.46
C GLY A 41 0.05 -10.67 -12.25
N ALA A 42 1.14 -9.93 -12.04
CA ALA A 42 1.46 -8.77 -12.84
C ALA A 42 1.81 -9.20 -14.29
N PRO A 43 1.49 -8.38 -15.30
CA PRO A 43 1.87 -8.65 -16.68
C PRO A 43 3.39 -8.63 -16.85
N GLU A 44 3.91 -9.36 -17.84
CA GLU A 44 5.36 -9.45 -18.12
C GLU A 44 5.99 -8.09 -18.47
N THR A 45 5.19 -7.13 -18.93
CA THR A 45 5.58 -5.73 -19.18
C THR A 45 5.90 -4.97 -17.90
N VAL A 46 5.34 -5.40 -16.77
CA VAL A 46 5.49 -4.81 -15.44
C VAL A 46 6.52 -5.59 -14.61
N ALA A 47 6.41 -6.92 -14.59
CA ALA A 47 7.34 -7.79 -13.88
C ALA A 47 7.56 -9.09 -14.67
N ALA A 48 8.81 -9.40 -15.01
CA ALA A 48 9.16 -10.55 -15.84
C ALA A 48 8.81 -11.92 -15.20
N ASP A 49 8.79 -11.98 -13.87
CA ASP A 49 8.38 -13.14 -13.08
C ASP A 49 6.90 -13.09 -12.66
N GLY A 50 6.17 -12.06 -13.09
CA GLY A 50 4.78 -11.80 -12.73
C GLY A 50 4.59 -11.38 -11.27
N VAL A 51 5.67 -11.01 -10.56
CA VAL A 51 5.61 -10.57 -9.16
C VAL A 51 6.27 -9.22 -8.99
N VAL A 52 5.50 -8.22 -8.57
CA VAL A 52 6.05 -6.93 -8.15
C VAL A 52 6.35 -6.98 -6.66
N HIS A 53 7.62 -6.75 -6.33
CA HIS A 53 8.09 -6.61 -4.96
C HIS A 53 8.07 -5.14 -4.56
N ALA A 54 7.34 -4.84 -3.49
CA ALA A 54 7.34 -3.55 -2.83
C ALA A 54 7.50 -3.73 -1.32
N HIS A 55 7.82 -2.65 -0.63
CA HIS A 55 7.83 -2.61 0.82
C HIS A 55 7.38 -1.25 1.32
N ALA A 56 6.94 -1.20 2.57
CA ALA A 56 6.61 0.01 3.28
C ALA A 56 7.24 -0.03 4.67
N ASP A 57 7.78 1.11 5.11
CA ASP A 57 8.24 1.32 6.48
C ASP A 57 7.39 2.44 7.10
N THR A 58 6.66 2.10 8.16
CA THR A 58 5.85 3.07 8.92
C THR A 58 6.58 3.64 10.14
N GLY A 59 7.86 3.30 10.33
CA GLY A 59 8.69 3.85 11.41
C GLY A 59 9.27 5.23 11.10
N GLY A 60 9.10 5.72 9.87
CA GLY A 60 9.39 7.10 9.50
C GLY A 60 8.15 8.00 9.59
N ALA A 61 8.37 9.31 9.47
CA ALA A 61 7.29 10.32 9.51
C ALA A 61 6.23 10.18 8.39
N THR A 62 6.46 9.31 7.40
CA THR A 62 5.54 9.06 6.28
C THR A 62 5.54 7.59 5.88
N LEU A 63 4.37 7.03 5.60
CA LEU A 63 4.20 5.70 4.98
C LEU A 63 4.83 5.74 3.57
N ALA A 64 6.06 5.26 3.43
CA ALA A 64 6.78 5.26 2.17
C ALA A 64 6.72 3.88 1.52
N LEU A 65 5.83 3.70 0.53
CA LEU A 65 5.86 2.52 -0.34
C LEU A 65 7.03 2.67 -1.34
N ASP A 66 7.97 1.73 -1.33
CA ASP A 66 9.12 1.69 -2.25
C ASP A 66 9.25 0.31 -2.89
N THR A 67 10.00 0.21 -3.98
CA THR A 67 10.22 -1.03 -4.71
C THR A 67 11.28 -1.90 -4.05
N GLY A 68 11.18 -3.22 -4.23
CA GLY A 68 12.07 -4.20 -3.63
C GLY A 68 11.48 -4.84 -2.38
N SER A 69 12.30 -5.63 -1.68
CA SER A 69 11.89 -6.34 -0.46
C SER A 69 12.89 -6.08 0.67
N LEU A 70 12.35 -5.95 1.87
CA LEU A 70 13.12 -5.93 3.11
C LEU A 70 13.54 -7.36 3.45
N GLU A 71 14.77 -7.53 3.96
CA GLU A 71 15.29 -8.83 4.39
C GLU A 71 14.62 -9.35 5.67
N ASP A 72 14.22 -8.44 6.57
CA ASP A 72 13.59 -8.75 7.85
C ASP A 72 12.30 -7.91 8.01
N PRO A 73 11.23 -8.25 7.26
CA PRO A 73 9.94 -7.58 7.40
C PRO A 73 9.21 -8.11 8.65
N ASP A 74 8.51 -7.24 9.37
CA ASP A 74 7.58 -7.64 10.42
C ASP A 74 6.35 -8.37 9.84
N LEU A 75 5.94 -7.96 8.64
CA LEU A 75 4.79 -8.51 7.94
C LEU A 75 5.06 -8.60 6.43
N THR A 76 4.61 -9.69 5.82
CA THR A 76 4.58 -9.84 4.36
C THR A 76 3.15 -9.98 3.90
N VAL A 77 2.69 -9.04 3.07
CA VAL A 77 1.37 -9.01 2.45
C VAL A 77 1.52 -9.51 1.03
N THR A 78 0.72 -10.50 0.62
CA THR A 78 0.63 -10.94 -0.78
C THR A 78 -0.75 -10.60 -1.31
N VAL A 79 -0.82 -10.00 -2.49
CA VAL A 79 -2.07 -9.58 -3.13
C VAL A 79 -2.00 -9.85 -4.63
N ASP A 80 -3.12 -10.11 -5.30
CA ASP A 80 -3.16 -10.19 -6.76
C ASP A 80 -3.18 -8.80 -7.42
N TYR A 81 -2.72 -8.73 -8.67
CA TYR A 81 -2.58 -7.50 -9.43
C TYR A 81 -3.88 -6.69 -9.57
N ASP A 82 -5.00 -7.35 -9.84
CA ASP A 82 -6.31 -6.67 -9.97
C ASP A 82 -6.79 -6.10 -8.63
N THR A 83 -6.65 -6.84 -7.54
CA THR A 83 -6.95 -6.36 -6.20
C THR A 83 -6.05 -5.18 -5.82
N ALA A 84 -4.75 -5.25 -6.12
CA ALA A 84 -3.82 -4.16 -5.86
C ALA A 84 -4.20 -2.89 -6.64
N TYR A 85 -4.61 -3.03 -7.90
CA TYR A 85 -5.11 -1.93 -8.72
C TYR A 85 -6.37 -1.30 -8.11
N ASP A 86 -7.34 -2.12 -7.70
CA ASP A 86 -8.58 -1.64 -7.10
C ASP A 86 -8.34 -0.92 -5.76
N LEU A 87 -7.32 -1.31 -5.01
CA LEU A 87 -6.94 -0.67 -3.76
C LEU A 87 -6.17 0.63 -3.96
N LEU A 88 -5.13 0.62 -4.79
CA LEU A 88 -4.18 1.74 -4.92
C LEU A 88 -4.62 2.80 -5.92
N VAL A 89 -5.34 2.41 -6.98
CA VAL A 89 -5.76 3.32 -8.07
C VAL A 89 -7.23 3.67 -7.95
N THR A 90 -8.09 2.65 -7.83
CA THR A 90 -9.53 2.86 -7.76
C THR A 90 -10.01 3.25 -6.36
N GLN A 91 -9.17 3.05 -5.32
CA GLN A 91 -9.47 3.34 -3.92
C GLN A 91 -10.79 2.72 -3.47
N LYS A 92 -10.99 1.43 -3.77
CA LYS A 92 -12.16 0.66 -3.33
C LYS A 92 -11.85 -0.06 -2.00
N PRO A 93 -12.14 0.52 -0.83
CA PRO A 93 -11.87 -0.13 0.46
C PRO A 93 -12.59 -1.48 0.59
N ASN A 94 -13.76 -1.64 -0.04
CA ASN A 94 -14.50 -2.91 -0.08
C ASN A 94 -13.75 -4.03 -0.81
N ALA A 95 -12.84 -3.70 -1.73
CA ALA A 95 -12.03 -4.70 -2.42
C ALA A 95 -11.05 -5.39 -1.45
N ALA A 96 -10.52 -4.67 -0.45
CA ALA A 96 -9.58 -5.24 0.54
C ALA A 96 -10.27 -6.30 1.38
N ILE A 97 -11.45 -5.99 1.92
CA ILE A 97 -12.21 -6.92 2.78
C ILE A 97 -12.61 -8.16 1.99
N GLY A 98 -13.14 -7.99 0.78
CA GLY A 98 -13.53 -9.11 -0.07
C GLY A 98 -12.33 -9.96 -0.52
N ALA A 99 -11.19 -9.35 -0.82
CA ALA A 99 -9.98 -10.05 -1.22
C ALA A 99 -9.33 -10.80 -0.05
N PHE A 100 -9.33 -10.23 1.16
CA PHE A 100 -8.87 -10.91 2.37
C PHE A 100 -9.73 -12.14 2.69
N LEU A 101 -11.06 -11.99 2.68
CA LEU A 101 -11.98 -13.10 2.95
C LEU A 101 -11.93 -14.20 1.88
N SER A 102 -11.63 -13.85 0.63
CA SER A 102 -11.46 -14.82 -0.46
C SER A 102 -10.05 -15.43 -0.54
N GLY A 103 -9.13 -15.04 0.35
CA GLY A 103 -7.75 -15.54 0.37
C GLY A 103 -6.85 -14.99 -0.75
N ARG A 104 -7.33 -13.95 -1.46
CA ARG A 104 -6.59 -13.18 -2.46
C ARG A 104 -5.57 -12.22 -1.84
N ILE A 105 -5.88 -11.72 -0.63
CA ILE A 105 -4.88 -11.11 0.24
C ILE A 105 -4.43 -12.15 1.25
N ARG A 106 -3.12 -12.37 1.34
CA ARG A 106 -2.48 -13.25 2.32
C ARG A 106 -1.51 -12.47 3.16
N LEU A 107 -1.44 -12.83 4.43
CA LEU A 107 -0.53 -12.23 5.39
C LEU A 107 0.38 -13.34 5.92
N ALA A 108 1.67 -13.11 5.83
CA ALA A 108 2.71 -13.98 6.35
C ALA A 108 3.56 -13.16 7.33
N GLY A 109 3.66 -13.62 8.56
CA GLY A 109 4.36 -12.92 9.64
C GLY A 109 3.85 -13.39 10.99
N ASP A 110 4.64 -13.14 12.03
CA ASP A 110 4.27 -13.48 13.39
C ASP A 110 3.46 -12.31 13.99
N ILE A 111 2.16 -12.29 13.66
CA ILE A 111 1.26 -11.20 14.03
C ILE A 111 1.10 -11.13 15.56
N GLU A 112 1.18 -12.25 16.27
CA GLU A 112 1.13 -12.29 17.73
C GLU A 112 2.39 -11.65 18.34
N ARG A 113 3.56 -11.98 17.82
CA ARG A 113 4.81 -11.32 18.19
C ARG A 113 4.79 -9.84 17.82
N LEU A 114 4.22 -9.47 16.68
CA LEU A 114 4.07 -8.07 16.29
C LEU A 114 3.15 -7.31 17.25
N ALA A 115 1.99 -7.89 17.57
CA ALA A 115 1.04 -7.36 18.52
C ALA A 115 1.67 -7.13 19.90
N ALA A 116 2.48 -8.09 20.36
CA ALA A 116 3.20 -7.98 21.62
C ALA A 116 4.29 -6.89 21.62
N GLN A 117 4.95 -6.64 20.48
CA GLN A 117 6.05 -5.67 20.37
C GLN A 117 5.57 -4.24 20.14
N THR A 118 4.53 -4.07 19.33
CA THR A 118 4.06 -2.75 18.86
C THR A 118 2.73 -2.33 19.45
N GLY A 119 2.06 -3.21 20.20
CA GLY A 119 0.67 -3.02 20.63
C GLY A 119 -0.33 -3.12 19.47
N PHE A 120 0.10 -3.65 18.32
CA PHE A 120 -0.73 -3.83 17.14
C PHE A 120 -1.91 -4.79 17.41
N ASP A 121 -3.13 -4.36 17.16
CA ASP A 121 -4.31 -5.22 17.30
C ASP A 121 -4.55 -6.00 15.99
N PRO A 122 -4.46 -7.34 15.97
CA PRO A 122 -4.71 -8.14 14.76
C PRO A 122 -6.12 -7.94 14.17
N SER A 123 -7.10 -7.58 15.01
CA SER A 123 -8.46 -7.28 14.56
C SER A 123 -8.54 -5.99 13.74
N SER A 124 -7.52 -5.13 13.79
CA SER A 124 -7.41 -3.91 12.99
C SER A 124 -6.87 -4.14 11.57
N ILE A 125 -6.35 -5.34 11.25
CA ILE A 125 -5.79 -5.70 9.93
C ILE A 125 -6.74 -5.40 8.77
N PRO A 126 -8.04 -5.80 8.80
CA PRO A 126 -8.95 -5.50 7.70
C PRO A 126 -9.11 -3.99 7.50
N GLY A 127 -9.08 -3.23 8.60
CA GLY A 127 -9.03 -1.77 8.57
C GLY A 127 -7.75 -1.29 7.89
N LEU A 128 -6.57 -1.69 8.37
CA LEU A 128 -5.31 -1.31 7.73
C LEU A 128 -5.27 -1.62 6.23
N LEU A 129 -5.74 -2.79 5.79
CA LEU A 129 -5.79 -3.15 4.37
C LEU A 129 -6.75 -2.27 3.57
N ALA A 130 -7.91 -1.92 4.13
CA ALA A 130 -8.81 -0.95 3.50
C ALA A 130 -8.17 0.44 3.35
N ASN A 131 -7.19 0.74 4.19
CA ASN A 131 -6.55 2.04 4.30
C ASN A 131 -5.15 2.08 3.67
N LEU A 132 -4.53 0.95 3.32
CA LEU A 132 -3.26 0.90 2.59
C LEU A 132 -3.39 1.43 1.15
N GLY A 133 -4.61 1.50 0.61
CA GLY A 133 -4.94 2.20 -0.64
C GLY A 133 -5.07 3.72 -0.52
N VAL A 134 -5.02 4.24 0.71
CA VAL A 134 -5.22 5.64 1.06
C VAL A 134 -4.01 6.04 1.89
N THR A 135 -3.01 6.64 1.25
CA THR A 135 -1.87 7.31 1.90
C THR A 135 -2.21 7.78 3.31
N GLY A 136 -1.74 7.05 4.34
CA GLY A 136 -1.87 7.38 5.77
C GLY A 136 -3.29 7.68 6.28
N SER A 137 -3.85 6.78 7.09
CA SER A 137 -5.02 7.06 7.96
C SER A 137 -6.36 7.32 7.23
N SER A 138 -6.96 6.26 6.71
CA SER A 138 -8.27 5.69 7.11
C SER A 138 -9.52 6.49 7.49
N THR A 139 -9.41 7.73 7.94
CA THR A 139 -10.56 8.51 8.41
C THR A 139 -10.80 9.74 7.55
N LEU A 140 -10.16 9.86 6.40
CA LEU A 140 -9.88 11.18 5.82
C LEU A 140 -10.24 11.39 4.34
N ALA A 141 -10.95 10.48 3.66
CA ALA A 141 -11.55 10.86 2.37
C ALA A 141 -12.65 11.93 2.52
N ASP A 142 -13.25 12.05 3.72
CA ASP A 142 -14.21 13.10 4.10
C ASP A 142 -13.55 14.30 4.83
N VAL A 143 -12.27 14.24 5.21
CA VAL A 143 -11.67 15.25 6.12
C VAL A 143 -10.22 15.68 5.79
N ASP A 144 -9.54 15.05 4.81
CA ASP A 144 -8.20 15.48 4.35
C ASP A 144 -8.19 15.74 2.83
N PRO A 145 -8.22 17.02 2.42
CA PRO A 145 -8.15 17.39 1.00
C PRO A 145 -6.83 16.94 0.33
N LEU A 146 -5.76 16.72 1.10
CA LEU A 146 -4.46 16.27 0.59
C LEU A 146 -4.52 14.82 0.08
N ALA A 147 -5.15 13.93 0.84
CA ALA A 147 -5.29 12.52 0.45
C ALA A 147 -6.15 12.36 -0.82
N ALA A 148 -7.19 13.18 -0.97
CA ALA A 148 -8.02 13.22 -2.17
C ALA A 148 -7.24 13.75 -3.39
N GLU A 149 -6.40 14.77 -3.21
CA GLU A 149 -5.55 15.33 -4.27
C GLU A 149 -4.50 14.33 -4.75
N ILE A 150 -3.80 13.67 -3.81
CA ILE A 150 -2.82 12.62 -4.13
C ILE A 150 -3.48 11.45 -4.87
N GLY A 151 -4.61 10.94 -4.36
CA GLY A 151 -5.37 9.86 -5.01
C GLY A 151 -5.85 10.24 -6.41
N GLY A 152 -6.32 11.48 -6.60
CA GLY A 152 -6.70 12.03 -7.90
C GLY A 152 -5.55 12.08 -8.90
N ARG A 153 -4.35 12.52 -8.47
CA ARG A 153 -3.14 12.54 -9.30
C ARG A 153 -2.69 11.14 -9.70
N ILE A 154 -2.66 10.19 -8.76
CA ILE A 154 -2.30 8.79 -9.04
C ILE A 154 -3.28 8.17 -10.05
N ARG A 155 -4.58 8.43 -9.91
CA ARG A 155 -5.58 7.96 -10.88
C ARG A 155 -5.36 8.58 -12.26
N ALA A 156 -5.05 9.87 -12.34
CA ALA A 156 -4.75 10.55 -13.60
C ALA A 156 -3.46 10.03 -14.27
N LEU A 157 -2.49 9.55 -13.49
CA LEU A 157 -1.29 8.88 -14.00
C LEU A 157 -1.56 7.50 -14.59
N THR A 158 -2.74 6.91 -14.31
CA THR A 158 -3.09 5.54 -14.74
C THR A 158 -4.21 5.53 -15.81
N ALA A 159 -4.80 6.69 -16.10
CA ALA A 159 -5.92 6.88 -17.04
C ALA A 159 -5.45 7.22 -18.48
#